data_AF-A0A1Q7DKC4-F1
#
_entry.id   AF-A0A1Q7DKC4-F1
#
_cell.length_a   1.000
_cell.length_b   1.000
_cell.length_c   1.000
_cell.angle_alpha   90.00
_cell.angle_beta   90.00
_cell.angle_gamma   90.00
#
_symmetry.space_group_name_H-M   'P 1'
#
loop_
_entity.id
_entity.type
_entity.pdbx_description
1 polymer ?
#
loop_
_entity_poly.entity_id
_entity_poly.type
_entity_poly.pdbx_seq_one_letter_code
_entity_poly.pdbx_strand_id
1 'polypeptide(L)'
;MAVTGELHRLDGTVTVRRALERLENGAWRSEGAGCSWARAVAFGWHDVEILNGVPALRRNFLDGVAARLYPSHRAALVRFRQILARRNSVLQRGGADAAAQLGPWDEQFAAVGMELVDRRRRATAALQTEISRIYPCLAGECHKIELSYRCSVGEAAEPAALFAALERHRREELRRGQTIVGPHRDDVLVELDGADARVFGSRGQQRLLALALRLAELLPITEATGTSPVLLLDDALSELDPSVRDNVLREIEAAEQVFLTTPEPLPVAAGGRWAIHAGGLAAA
;
A
#
# COMPACT_ATOMS: atom_id res chain seq x y z
N MET A 1 -6.37 -5.35 23.38
CA MET A 1 -5.12 -4.90 24.04
C MET A 1 -4.97 -3.40 23.81
N ALA A 2 -4.64 -2.62 24.84
CA ALA A 2 -4.33 -1.20 24.67
C ALA A 2 -2.82 -1.02 24.80
N VAL A 3 -2.20 -0.42 23.79
CA VAL A 3 -0.79 -0.03 23.78
C VAL A 3 -0.72 1.47 23.98
N THR A 4 0.05 1.91 24.96
CA THR A 4 0.31 3.33 25.20
C THR A 4 1.81 3.55 25.15
N GLY A 5 2.25 4.64 24.54
CA GLY A 5 3.65 5.02 24.48
C GLY A 5 3.81 6.50 24.17
N GLU A 6 5.02 6.99 24.32
CA GLU A 6 5.39 8.35 23.99
C GLU A 6 6.20 8.36 22.69
N LEU A 7 5.88 9.31 21.82
CA LEU A 7 6.65 9.60 20.63
C LEU A 7 7.36 10.93 20.85
N HIS A 8 8.67 10.93 20.71
CA HIS A 8 9.50 12.11 20.90
C HIS A 8 9.98 12.64 19.54
N ARG A 9 9.93 13.96 19.39
CA ARG A 9 10.56 14.72 18.31
C ARG A 9 11.29 15.90 18.94
N LEU A 10 12.24 16.50 18.23
CA LEU A 10 13.06 17.62 18.72
C LEU A 10 12.22 18.79 19.28
N ASP A 11 11.01 18.97 18.75
CA ASP A 11 10.06 20.05 19.03
C ASP A 11 8.90 19.64 19.96
N GLY A 12 8.85 18.39 20.46
CA GLY A 12 7.83 17.98 21.43
C GLY A 12 7.66 16.48 21.64
N THR A 13 6.80 16.13 22.59
CA THR A 13 6.42 14.74 22.90
C THR A 13 4.91 14.59 22.75
N VAL A 14 4.47 13.50 22.13
CA VAL A 14 3.06 13.14 21.99
C VAL A 14 2.84 11.76 22.59
N THR A 15 1.96 11.68 23.59
CA THR A 15 1.48 10.40 24.10
C THR A 15 0.47 9.82 23.12
N VAL A 16 0.75 8.62 22.61
CA VAL A 16 -0.14 7.89 21.71
C VAL A 16 -0.71 6.70 22.45
N ARG A 17 -2.03 6.58 22.41
CA ARG A 17 -2.76 5.41 22.90
C ARG A 17 -3.50 4.75 21.74
N ARG A 18 -3.18 3.48 21.49
CA ARG A 18 -3.79 2.64 20.47
C ARG A 18 -4.51 1.48 21.13
N ALA A 19 -5.79 1.31 20.82
CA ALA A 19 -6.51 0.09 21.15
C ALA A 19 -6.43 -0.85 19.93
N LEU A 20 -6.01 -2.08 20.17
CA LEU A 20 -6.00 -3.17 19.20
C LEU A 20 -7.04 -4.20 19.63
N GLU A 21 -7.99 -4.46 18.74
CA GLU A 21 -9.07 -5.41 18.93
C GLU A 21 -9.02 -6.44 17.80
N ARG A 22 -9.07 -7.72 18.16
CA ARG A 22 -9.20 -8.79 17.18
C ARG A 22 -10.69 -9.02 16.94
N LEU A 23 -11.13 -8.80 15.72
CA LEU A 23 -12.50 -9.05 15.27
C LEU A 23 -12.74 -10.56 15.14
N GLU A 24 -14.02 -10.96 15.12
CA GLU A 24 -14.44 -12.37 15.02
C GLU A 24 -13.93 -13.06 13.75
N ASN A 25 -13.74 -12.30 12.66
CA ASN A 25 -13.19 -12.78 11.40
C ASN A 25 -11.65 -12.94 11.43
N GLY A 26 -11.01 -12.76 12.59
CA GLY A 26 -9.57 -12.84 12.78
C GLY A 26 -8.80 -11.56 12.39
N ALA A 27 -9.44 -10.57 11.78
CA ALA A 27 -8.82 -9.30 11.43
C ALA A 27 -8.59 -8.42 12.66
N TRP A 28 -7.61 -7.53 12.59
CA TRP A 28 -7.34 -6.57 13.65
C TRP A 28 -7.93 -5.20 13.32
N ARG A 29 -8.67 -4.63 14.28
CA ARG A 29 -9.10 -3.23 14.28
C ARG A 29 -8.20 -2.45 15.21
N SER A 30 -7.70 -1.31 14.72
CA SER A 30 -6.97 -0.34 15.54
C SER A 30 -7.79 0.93 15.72
N GLU A 31 -7.89 1.40 16.96
CA GLU A 31 -8.53 2.64 17.34
C GLU A 31 -7.54 3.55 18.08
N GLY A 32 -7.80 4.86 18.06
CA GLY A 32 -6.94 5.88 18.67
C GLY A 32 -6.44 6.92 17.69
N ALA A 33 -5.99 8.05 18.22
CA ALA A 33 -5.38 9.11 17.42
C ALA A 33 -4.04 8.63 16.84
N GLY A 34 -3.81 8.95 15.57
CA GLY A 34 -2.47 8.81 14.98
C GLY A 34 -1.60 10.01 15.30
N CYS A 35 -0.31 9.83 15.11
CA CYS A 35 0.63 10.92 15.10
C CYS A 35 0.96 11.24 13.63
N SER A 36 0.64 12.45 13.17
CA SER A 36 0.82 12.81 11.77
C SER A 36 2.29 12.80 11.37
N TRP A 37 3.20 13.24 12.25
CA TRP A 37 4.64 13.32 11.96
C TRP A 37 5.39 12.01 12.23
N ALA A 38 4.84 11.08 13.02
CA ALA A 38 5.46 9.77 13.28
C ALA A 38 4.84 8.70 12.38
N ARG A 39 5.28 8.68 11.12
CA ARG A 39 4.86 7.69 10.13
C ARG A 39 5.80 6.48 10.19
N ALA A 40 5.27 5.32 9.84
CA ALA A 40 6.08 4.11 9.68
C ALA A 40 5.80 3.46 8.32
N VAL A 41 6.85 2.93 7.72
CA VAL A 41 6.81 1.99 6.61
C VAL A 41 7.30 0.67 7.14
N ALA A 42 6.51 -0.38 6.96
CA ALA A 42 6.82 -1.71 7.47
C ALA A 42 6.97 -2.68 6.29
N PHE A 43 7.96 -3.56 6.39
CA PHE A 43 8.12 -4.74 5.58
C PHE A 43 8.01 -5.98 6.46
N GLY A 44 7.27 -6.99 5.99
CA GLY A 44 7.26 -8.33 6.58
C GLY A 44 6.87 -9.38 5.55
N TRP A 45 6.71 -10.63 6.00
CA TRP A 45 6.49 -11.78 5.10
C TRP A 45 5.28 -11.65 4.17
N HIS A 46 4.22 -10.96 4.59
CA HIS A 46 3.01 -10.75 3.77
C HIS A 46 3.25 -9.81 2.57
N ASP A 47 4.31 -9.00 2.57
CA ASP A 47 4.54 -8.03 1.50
C ASP A 47 4.90 -8.69 0.17
N VAL A 48 5.39 -9.93 0.19
CA VAL A 48 5.57 -10.74 -1.03
C VAL A 48 4.22 -10.98 -1.73
N GLU A 49 3.10 -10.99 -0.98
CA GLU A 49 1.76 -11.10 -1.56
C GLU A 49 1.32 -9.85 -2.34
N ILE A 50 2.02 -8.71 -2.21
CA ILE A 50 1.83 -7.57 -3.11
C ILE A 50 2.10 -8.04 -4.55
N LEU A 51 3.15 -8.82 -4.76
CA LEU A 51 3.49 -9.34 -6.07
C LEU A 51 2.59 -10.51 -6.43
N ASN A 52 2.65 -11.59 -5.65
CA ASN A 52 2.07 -12.89 -6.01
C ASN A 52 0.58 -13.03 -5.71
N GLY A 53 0.02 -12.12 -4.92
CA GLY A 53 -1.33 -12.22 -4.42
C GLY A 53 -2.40 -11.69 -5.38
N VAL A 54 -3.62 -11.67 -4.86
CA VAL A 54 -4.79 -11.19 -5.60
C VAL A 54 -4.73 -9.66 -5.81
N PRO A 55 -5.36 -9.11 -6.87
CA PRO A 55 -5.38 -7.66 -7.15
C PRO A 55 -5.80 -6.78 -5.96
N ALA A 56 -6.62 -7.32 -5.04
CA ALA A 56 -7.02 -6.59 -3.84
C ALA A 56 -5.84 -6.21 -2.93
N LEU A 57 -4.81 -7.05 -2.84
CA LEU A 57 -3.62 -6.77 -2.03
C LEU A 57 -2.78 -5.63 -2.64
N ARG A 58 -2.62 -5.61 -3.97
CA ARG A 58 -1.97 -4.49 -4.67
C ARG A 58 -2.73 -3.19 -4.56
N ARG A 59 -4.06 -3.22 -4.70
CA ARG A 59 -4.90 -2.04 -4.45
C ARG A 59 -4.77 -1.55 -3.02
N ASN A 60 -4.75 -2.45 -2.04
CA ASN A 60 -4.58 -2.08 -0.62
C ASN A 60 -3.19 -1.48 -0.35
N PHE A 61 -2.14 -2.04 -0.96
CA PHE A 61 -0.80 -1.47 -0.95
C PHE A 61 -0.81 -0.03 -1.49
N LEU A 62 -1.33 0.15 -2.71
CA LEU A 62 -1.37 1.47 -3.35
C LEU A 62 -2.27 2.47 -2.61
N ASP A 63 -3.40 2.03 -2.05
CA ASP A 63 -4.26 2.86 -1.20
C ASP A 63 -3.53 3.28 0.08
N GLY A 64 -2.67 2.43 0.62
CA GLY A 64 -1.79 2.74 1.75
C GLY A 64 -0.76 3.82 1.39
N VAL A 65 -0.11 3.70 0.23
CA VAL A 65 0.83 4.71 -0.28
C VAL A 65 0.11 6.04 -0.50
N ALA A 66 -1.00 6.03 -1.25
CA ALA A 66 -1.79 7.22 -1.54
C ALA A 66 -2.34 7.89 -0.27
N ALA A 67 -2.68 7.14 0.77
CA ALA A 67 -3.11 7.70 2.06
C ALA A 67 -1.98 8.40 2.84
N ARG A 68 -0.72 8.01 2.62
CA ARG A 68 0.44 8.69 3.23
C ARG A 68 0.83 9.94 2.46
N LEU A 69 0.63 9.95 1.13
CA LEU A 69 0.90 11.10 0.26
C LEU A 69 -0.23 12.15 0.28
N TYR A 70 -1.49 11.71 0.40
CA TYR A 70 -2.67 12.54 0.28
C TYR A 70 -3.60 12.36 1.48
N PRO A 71 -3.65 13.33 2.43
CA PRO A 71 -4.43 13.19 3.67
C PRO A 71 -5.93 12.87 3.46
N SER A 72 -6.53 13.35 2.38
CA SER A 72 -7.93 13.12 2.03
C SER A 72 -8.22 11.75 1.40
N HIS A 73 -7.20 10.99 0.99
CA HIS A 73 -7.39 9.70 0.29
C HIS A 73 -8.17 8.69 1.11
N ARG A 74 -7.84 8.56 2.40
CA ARG A 74 -8.52 7.61 3.29
C ARG A 74 -10.01 7.92 3.42
N ALA A 75 -10.36 9.20 3.57
CA ALA A 75 -11.75 9.64 3.65
C ALA A 75 -12.50 9.38 2.33
N ALA A 76 -11.86 9.66 1.19
CA ALA A 76 -12.40 9.35 -0.13
C ALA A 76 -12.63 7.84 -0.33
N LEU A 77 -11.69 6.99 0.10
CA LEU A 77 -11.80 5.54 -0.01
C LEU A 77 -12.95 4.98 0.83
N VAL A 78 -13.14 5.49 2.05
CA VAL A 78 -14.28 5.11 2.91
C VAL A 78 -15.60 5.50 2.26
N ARG A 79 -15.70 6.76 1.80
CA ARG A 79 -16.89 7.26 1.09
C ARG A 79 -17.19 6.43 -0.17
N PHE A 80 -16.18 6.13 -0.97
CA PHE A 80 -16.32 5.30 -2.17
C PHE A 80 -16.86 3.91 -1.84
N ARG A 81 -16.33 3.24 -0.81
CA ARG A 81 -16.80 1.91 -0.38
C ARG A 81 -18.26 1.94 0.08
N GLN A 82 -18.69 3.00 0.76
CA GLN A 82 -20.09 3.18 1.17
C GLN A 82 -21.00 3.37 -0.05
N ILE A 83 -20.62 4.22 -1.01
CA ILE A 83 -21.36 4.42 -2.26
C ILE A 83 -21.48 3.11 -3.04
N LEU A 84 -20.36 2.38 -3.21
CA LEU A 84 -20.32 1.08 -3.88
C LEU A 84 -21.26 0.07 -3.21
N ALA A 85 -21.29 0.01 -1.87
CA ALA A 85 -22.17 -0.88 -1.13
C ALA A 85 -23.66 -0.52 -1.34
N ARG A 86 -24.00 0.78 -1.29
CA ARG A 86 -25.37 1.25 -1.57
C ARG A 86 -25.80 0.93 -2.99
N ARG A 87 -24.92 1.19 -3.97
CA ARG A 87 -25.14 0.86 -5.38
C ARG A 87 -25.38 -0.64 -5.60
N ASN A 88 -24.52 -1.49 -5.04
CA ASN A 88 -24.68 -2.94 -5.13
C ASN A 88 -25.98 -3.43 -4.48
N SER A 89 -26.42 -2.83 -3.37
CA SER A 89 -27.71 -3.14 -2.76
C SER A 89 -28.90 -2.83 -3.67
N VAL A 90 -28.83 -1.76 -4.48
CA VAL A 90 -29.86 -1.45 -5.48
C VAL A 90 -29.81 -2.48 -6.62
N LEU A 91 -28.62 -2.82 -7.12
CA LEU A 91 -28.45 -3.84 -8.16
C LEU A 91 -28.98 -5.22 -7.75
N GLN A 92 -28.74 -5.63 -6.50
CA GLN A 92 -29.21 -6.92 -5.97
C GLN A 92 -30.74 -6.97 -5.78
N ARG A 93 -31.36 -5.84 -5.41
CA ARG A 93 -32.82 -5.74 -5.29
C ARG A 93 -33.49 -5.79 -6.66
N GLY A 94 -32.87 -5.19 -7.69
CA GLY A 94 -33.42 -5.13 -9.03
C GLY A 94 -34.77 -4.39 -9.08
N GLY A 95 -35.58 -4.72 -10.09
CA GLY A 95 -36.91 -4.12 -10.29
C GLY A 95 -36.96 -3.05 -11.39
N ALA A 96 -38.18 -2.66 -11.77
CA ALA A 96 -38.42 -1.72 -12.87
C ALA A 96 -37.79 -0.33 -12.63
N ASP A 97 -37.75 0.12 -11.37
CA ASP A 97 -37.22 1.44 -10.98
C ASP A 97 -35.72 1.43 -10.64
N ALA A 98 -35.03 0.30 -10.79
CA ALA A 98 -33.62 0.18 -10.39
C ALA A 98 -32.73 1.20 -11.11
N ALA A 99 -32.99 1.46 -12.40
CA ALA A 99 -32.22 2.43 -13.17
C ALA A 99 -32.34 3.86 -12.60
N ALA A 100 -33.55 4.30 -12.25
CA ALA A 100 -33.79 5.61 -11.66
C ALA A 100 -33.14 5.75 -10.27
N GLN A 101 -33.18 4.67 -9.47
CA GLN A 101 -32.54 4.67 -8.15
C GLN A 101 -31.01 4.67 -8.22
N LEU A 102 -30.42 4.14 -9.29
CA LEU A 102 -28.96 4.07 -9.46
C LEU A 102 -28.35 5.43 -9.86
N GLY A 103 -29.07 6.26 -10.63
CA GLY A 103 -28.54 7.51 -11.19
C GLY A 103 -27.78 8.40 -10.19
N PRO A 104 -28.36 8.77 -9.04
CA PRO A 104 -27.67 9.59 -8.03
C PRO A 104 -26.40 8.92 -7.46
N TRP A 105 -26.40 7.57 -7.37
CA TRP A 105 -25.22 6.82 -6.93
C TRP A 105 -24.16 6.75 -8.01
N ASP A 106 -24.54 6.69 -9.30
CA ASP A 106 -23.60 6.65 -10.41
C ASP A 106 -22.81 7.94 -10.53
N GLU A 107 -23.44 9.10 -10.35
CA GLU A 107 -22.77 10.40 -10.34
C GLU A 107 -21.74 10.49 -9.20
N GLN A 108 -22.16 10.14 -7.98
CA GLN A 108 -21.26 10.14 -6.81
C GLN A 108 -20.14 9.11 -6.95
N PHE A 109 -20.46 7.92 -7.47
CA PHE A 109 -19.50 6.85 -7.70
C PHE A 109 -18.45 7.29 -8.71
N ALA A 110 -18.87 7.93 -9.81
CA ALA A 110 -17.96 8.44 -10.83
C ALA A 110 -17.06 9.55 -10.28
N ALA A 111 -17.63 10.52 -9.56
CA ALA A 111 -16.88 11.64 -9.00
C ALA A 111 -15.82 11.19 -7.99
N VAL A 112 -16.22 10.42 -6.96
CA VAL A 112 -15.28 9.94 -5.94
C VAL A 112 -14.35 8.86 -6.50
N GLY A 113 -14.84 8.05 -7.45
CA GLY A 113 -14.04 7.03 -8.12
C GLY A 113 -12.86 7.64 -8.89
N MET A 114 -13.09 8.70 -9.65
CA MET A 114 -12.01 9.37 -10.38
C MET A 114 -11.05 10.14 -9.47
N GLU A 115 -11.52 10.66 -8.33
CA GLU A 115 -10.66 11.21 -7.27
C GLU A 115 -9.65 10.15 -6.76
N LEU A 116 -10.08 8.89 -6.60
CA LEU A 116 -9.20 7.79 -6.21
C LEU A 116 -8.25 7.39 -7.34
N VAL A 117 -8.73 7.34 -8.59
CA VAL A 117 -7.91 7.00 -9.77
C VAL A 117 -6.78 8.00 -9.94
N ASP A 118 -7.04 9.31 -9.83
CA ASP A 118 -6.01 10.36 -9.93
C ASP A 118 -4.89 10.14 -8.91
N ARG A 119 -5.26 10.01 -7.63
CA ARG A 119 -4.29 9.80 -6.54
C ARG A 119 -3.50 8.51 -6.68
N ARG A 120 -4.14 7.45 -7.15
CA ARG A 120 -3.50 6.16 -7.41
C ARG A 120 -2.50 6.26 -8.56
N ARG A 121 -2.85 6.89 -9.67
CA ARG A 121 -1.91 7.14 -10.78
C ARG A 121 -0.70 7.94 -10.31
N ARG A 122 -0.92 9.01 -9.55
CA ARG A 122 0.18 9.84 -9.01
C ARG A 122 1.05 9.08 -8.02
N ALA A 123 0.46 8.26 -7.14
CA ALA A 123 1.20 7.40 -6.24
C ALA A 123 2.02 6.34 -7.01
N THR A 124 1.45 5.71 -8.04
CA THR A 124 2.17 4.78 -8.92
C THR A 124 3.34 5.46 -9.63
N ALA A 125 3.16 6.68 -10.14
CA ALA A 125 4.24 7.45 -10.75
C ALA A 125 5.37 7.78 -9.77
N ALA A 126 5.03 8.20 -8.55
CA ALA A 126 6.03 8.46 -7.50
C ALA A 126 6.82 7.19 -7.13
N LEU A 127 6.12 6.05 -6.99
CA LEU A 127 6.77 4.76 -6.74
C LEU A 127 7.64 4.32 -7.92
N GLN A 128 7.21 4.55 -9.16
CA GLN A 128 7.96 4.22 -10.35
C GLN A 128 9.32 4.93 -10.38
N THR A 129 9.33 6.23 -10.07
CA THR A 129 10.57 7.01 -10.02
C THR A 129 11.54 6.42 -9.00
N GLU A 130 11.08 6.13 -7.79
CA GLU A 130 11.95 5.62 -6.74
C GLU A 130 12.37 4.17 -6.95
N ILE A 131 11.48 3.29 -7.40
CA ILE A 131 11.83 1.89 -7.57
C ILE A 131 12.87 1.69 -8.68
N SER A 132 12.84 2.52 -9.73
CA SER A 132 13.87 2.55 -10.77
C SER A 132 15.24 2.98 -10.24
N ARG A 133 15.29 3.78 -9.17
CA ARG A 133 16.54 4.16 -8.49
C ARG A 133 16.99 3.08 -7.52
N ILE A 134 16.09 2.61 -6.67
CA ILE A 134 16.41 1.76 -5.51
C ILE A 134 16.74 0.33 -5.95
N TYR A 135 15.93 -0.28 -6.81
CA TYR A 135 16.07 -1.70 -7.06
C TYR A 135 17.44 -2.11 -7.64
N PRO A 136 18.03 -1.38 -8.62
CA PRO A 136 19.38 -1.71 -9.08
C PRO A 136 20.44 -1.62 -7.98
N CYS A 137 20.30 -0.67 -7.05
CA CYS A 137 21.18 -0.56 -5.89
C CYS A 137 21.07 -1.78 -4.98
N LEU A 138 19.86 -2.33 -4.79
CA LEU A 138 19.63 -3.53 -3.99
C LEU A 138 20.10 -4.81 -4.70
N ALA A 139 19.68 -5.00 -5.95
CA ALA A 139 19.96 -6.21 -6.73
C ALA A 139 21.43 -6.33 -7.13
N GLY A 140 22.16 -5.22 -7.24
CA GLY A 140 23.51 -5.19 -7.79
C GLY A 140 23.56 -5.34 -9.31
N GLU A 141 22.40 -5.43 -9.96
CA GLU A 141 22.23 -5.59 -11.40
C GLU A 141 21.21 -4.58 -11.93
N CYS A 142 21.41 -4.13 -13.16
CA CYS A 142 20.51 -3.20 -13.84
C CYS A 142 19.31 -3.96 -14.42
N HIS A 143 18.21 -3.99 -13.67
CA HIS A 143 16.92 -4.46 -14.18
C HIS A 143 15.96 -3.29 -14.40
N LYS A 144 15.16 -3.36 -15.46
CA LYS A 144 14.09 -2.41 -15.70
C LYS A 144 12.84 -2.85 -14.93
N ILE A 145 12.40 -2.03 -13.98
CA ILE A 145 11.11 -2.21 -13.32
C ILE A 145 10.09 -1.24 -13.89
N GLU A 146 8.90 -1.76 -14.18
CA GLU A 146 7.76 -0.99 -14.63
C GLU A 146 6.54 -1.22 -13.74
N LEU A 147 5.98 -0.14 -13.20
CA LEU A 147 4.77 -0.07 -12.40
C LEU A 147 3.68 0.61 -13.21
N SER A 148 2.62 -0.13 -13.53
CA SER A 148 1.52 0.36 -14.36
C SER A 148 0.18 0.28 -13.63
N TYR A 149 -0.49 1.43 -13.43
CA TYR A 149 -1.86 1.44 -12.93
C TYR A 149 -2.85 1.14 -14.06
N ARG A 150 -3.47 -0.04 -14.03
CA ARG A 150 -4.47 -0.48 -15.01
C ARG A 150 -5.86 -0.06 -14.55
N CYS A 151 -6.30 1.08 -15.08
CA CYS A 151 -7.63 1.61 -14.81
C CYS A 151 -8.69 0.99 -15.73
N SER A 152 -9.85 0.65 -15.17
CA SER A 152 -11.00 0.09 -15.89
C SER A 152 -11.61 1.03 -16.94
N VAL A 153 -11.26 2.33 -16.92
CA VAL A 153 -11.64 3.32 -17.94
C VAL A 153 -10.46 3.82 -18.79
N GLY A 154 -9.35 3.08 -18.81
CA GLY A 154 -8.15 3.43 -19.58
C GLY A 154 -7.47 4.68 -19.05
N GLU A 155 -7.06 5.59 -19.93
CA GLU A 155 -6.36 6.84 -19.58
C GLU A 155 -7.30 8.02 -19.27
N ALA A 156 -8.62 7.82 -19.34
CA ALA A 156 -9.56 8.89 -19.04
C ALA A 156 -9.36 9.43 -17.61
N ALA A 157 -9.46 10.75 -17.46
CA ALA A 157 -9.30 11.44 -16.18
C ALA A 157 -10.63 11.98 -15.61
N GLU A 158 -11.62 12.18 -16.47
CA GLU A 158 -12.87 12.84 -16.08
C GLU A 158 -13.93 11.87 -15.52
N PRO A 159 -14.71 12.27 -14.50
CA PRO A 159 -15.84 11.48 -13.98
C PRO A 159 -16.82 11.02 -15.07
N ALA A 160 -17.03 11.83 -16.10
CA ALA A 160 -17.90 11.50 -17.23
C ALA A 160 -17.53 10.17 -17.92
N ALA A 161 -16.25 9.81 -17.97
CA ALA A 161 -15.80 8.56 -18.59
C ALA A 161 -16.21 7.34 -17.75
N LEU A 162 -16.08 7.42 -16.42
CA LEU A 162 -16.54 6.37 -15.52
C LEU A 162 -18.05 6.27 -15.50
N PHE A 163 -18.75 7.40 -15.51
CA PHE A 163 -20.21 7.42 -15.64
C PHE A 163 -20.67 6.73 -16.94
N ALA A 164 -20.09 7.08 -18.08
CA ALA A 164 -20.40 6.44 -19.35
C ALA A 164 -20.06 4.94 -19.36
N ALA A 165 -19.03 4.51 -18.64
CA ALA A 165 -18.71 3.10 -18.48
C ALA A 165 -19.78 2.36 -17.65
N LEU A 166 -20.30 2.97 -16.57
CA LEU A 166 -21.41 2.41 -15.78
C LEU A 166 -22.66 2.23 -16.65
N GLU A 167 -23.01 3.22 -17.48
CA GLU A 167 -24.15 3.13 -18.41
C GLU A 167 -23.98 1.98 -19.40
N ARG A 168 -22.80 1.85 -20.02
CA ARG A 168 -22.50 0.75 -20.96
C ARG A 168 -22.63 -0.63 -20.30
N HIS A 169 -22.24 -0.75 -19.03
CA HIS A 169 -22.25 -2.02 -18.30
C HIS A 169 -23.55 -2.29 -17.53
N ARG A 170 -24.52 -1.36 -17.52
CA ARG A 170 -25.76 -1.41 -16.72
C ARG A 170 -26.48 -2.74 -16.76
N ARG A 171 -26.73 -3.27 -17.96
CA ARG A 171 -27.46 -4.54 -18.15
C ARG A 171 -26.74 -5.71 -17.49
N GLU A 172 -25.42 -5.75 -17.62
CA GLU A 172 -24.60 -6.80 -17.03
C GLU A 172 -24.50 -6.67 -15.51
N GLU A 173 -24.42 -5.45 -15.00
CA GLU A 173 -24.40 -5.17 -13.55
C GLU A 173 -25.72 -5.56 -12.87
N LEU A 174 -26.86 -5.29 -13.51
CA LEU A 174 -28.17 -5.73 -13.04
C LEU A 174 -28.26 -7.26 -13.03
N ARG A 175 -27.81 -7.92 -14.10
CA ARG A 175 -27.81 -9.39 -14.21
C ARG A 175 -26.95 -10.03 -13.12
N ARG A 176 -25.79 -9.44 -12.81
CA ARG A 176 -24.85 -9.97 -11.80
C ARG A 176 -25.14 -9.49 -10.38
N GLY A 177 -26.02 -8.51 -10.19
CA GLY A 177 -26.24 -7.87 -8.89
C GLY A 177 -25.00 -7.19 -8.30
N GLN A 178 -24.06 -6.72 -9.13
CA GLN A 178 -22.83 -6.09 -8.66
C GLN A 178 -22.23 -5.09 -9.65
N THR A 179 -21.52 -4.10 -9.11
CA THR A 179 -20.74 -3.14 -9.90
C THR A 179 -19.48 -3.81 -10.46
N ILE A 180 -19.27 -3.74 -11.78
CA ILE A 180 -18.18 -4.44 -12.49
C ILE A 180 -17.13 -3.52 -13.13
N VAL A 181 -17.32 -2.20 -13.05
CA VAL A 181 -16.39 -1.19 -13.56
C VAL A 181 -16.11 -0.11 -12.50
N GLY A 182 -14.88 0.40 -12.43
CA GLY A 182 -14.45 1.41 -11.46
C GLY A 182 -13.22 0.99 -10.62
N PRO A 183 -12.72 1.86 -9.73
CA PRO A 183 -11.43 1.67 -9.06
C PRO A 183 -11.36 0.49 -8.09
N HIS A 184 -12.48 -0.12 -7.69
CA HIS A 184 -12.48 -1.40 -6.96
C HIS A 184 -12.10 -2.60 -7.84
N ARG A 185 -12.10 -2.44 -9.17
CA ARG A 185 -11.76 -3.47 -10.16
C ARG A 185 -10.41 -3.24 -10.84
N ASP A 186 -9.84 -2.05 -10.71
CA ASP A 186 -8.52 -1.69 -11.24
C ASP A 186 -7.40 -2.53 -10.61
N ASP A 187 -6.22 -2.52 -11.21
CA ASP A 187 -5.05 -3.26 -10.72
C ASP A 187 -3.75 -2.45 -10.90
N VAL A 188 -2.70 -2.86 -10.18
CA VAL A 188 -1.33 -2.39 -10.41
C VAL A 188 -0.55 -3.56 -10.98
N LEU A 189 0.07 -3.37 -12.13
CA LEU A 189 0.98 -4.34 -12.72
C LEU A 189 2.42 -3.99 -12.35
N VAL A 190 3.20 -5.02 -11.99
CA VAL A 190 4.63 -4.90 -11.70
C VAL A 190 5.36 -5.81 -12.68
N GLU A 191 6.22 -5.22 -13.50
CA GLU A 191 7.02 -5.94 -14.49
C GLU A 191 8.50 -5.77 -14.19
N LEU A 192 9.26 -6.85 -14.36
CA LEU A 192 10.72 -6.89 -14.27
C LEU A 192 11.25 -7.33 -15.63
N ASP A 193 12.01 -6.47 -16.29
CA ASP A 193 12.53 -6.67 -17.66
C ASP A 193 11.44 -7.03 -18.69
N GLY A 194 10.25 -6.47 -18.51
CA GLY A 194 9.08 -6.71 -19.37
C GLY A 194 8.34 -8.02 -19.10
N ALA A 195 8.75 -8.79 -18.09
CA ALA A 195 8.03 -9.96 -17.62
C ALA A 195 7.21 -9.64 -16.36
N ASP A 196 6.01 -10.22 -16.27
CA ASP A 196 5.14 -10.06 -15.10
C ASP A 196 5.79 -10.68 -13.85
N ALA A 197 6.00 -9.86 -12.81
CA ALA A 197 6.64 -10.28 -11.56
C ALA A 197 5.86 -11.38 -10.80
N ARG A 198 4.59 -11.62 -11.14
CA ARG A 198 3.79 -12.73 -10.59
C ARG A 198 4.25 -14.10 -11.08
N VAL A 199 4.69 -14.15 -12.33
CA VAL A 199 5.01 -15.39 -13.04
C VAL A 199 6.52 -15.60 -13.09
N PHE A 200 7.28 -14.51 -12.96
CA PHE A 200 8.72 -14.49 -13.15
C PHE A 200 9.46 -14.15 -11.85
N GLY A 201 10.66 -14.70 -11.71
CA GLY A 201 11.59 -14.41 -10.61
C GLY A 201 11.73 -15.52 -9.57
N SER A 202 12.93 -15.64 -9.02
CA SER A 202 13.18 -16.50 -7.86
C SER A 202 12.47 -15.96 -6.60
N ARG A 203 12.32 -16.79 -5.56
CA ARG A 203 11.76 -16.34 -4.27
C ARG A 203 12.54 -15.14 -3.69
N GLY A 204 13.87 -15.17 -3.79
CA GLY A 204 14.74 -14.07 -3.37
C GLY A 204 14.49 -12.79 -4.17
N GLN A 205 14.34 -12.89 -5.50
CA GLN A 205 14.01 -11.73 -6.35
C GLN A 205 12.64 -11.13 -6.02
N GLN A 206 11.62 -11.97 -5.81
CA GLN A 206 10.29 -11.50 -5.42
C GLN A 206 10.31 -10.81 -4.04
N ARG A 207 11.04 -11.38 -3.08
CA ARG A 207 11.23 -10.75 -1.76
C ARG A 207 11.95 -9.41 -1.88
N LEU A 208 13.03 -9.36 -2.65
CA LEU A 208 13.79 -8.15 -2.91
C LEU A 208 12.94 -7.08 -3.58
N LEU A 209 12.12 -7.45 -4.56
CA LEU A 209 11.22 -6.53 -5.27
C LEU A 209 10.11 -6.01 -4.35
N ALA A 210 9.55 -6.86 -3.48
CA ALA A 210 8.58 -6.44 -2.47
C ALA A 210 9.21 -5.49 -1.45
N LEU A 211 10.45 -5.75 -1.03
CA LEU A 211 11.21 -4.85 -0.16
C LEU A 211 11.50 -3.52 -0.85
N ALA A 212 11.94 -3.55 -2.11
CA ALA A 212 12.18 -2.36 -2.92
C ALA A 212 10.91 -1.50 -3.06
N LEU A 213 9.74 -2.12 -3.23
CA LEU A 213 8.45 -1.40 -3.25
C LEU A 213 8.17 -0.67 -1.94
N ARG A 214 8.51 -1.26 -0.78
CA ARG A 214 8.39 -0.59 0.52
C ARG A 214 9.40 0.54 0.68
N LEU A 215 10.66 0.32 0.31
CA LEU A 215 11.69 1.35 0.36
C LEU A 215 11.40 2.52 -0.58
N ALA A 216 10.78 2.26 -1.74
CA ALA A 216 10.34 3.27 -2.69
C ALA A 216 9.23 4.19 -2.14
N GLU A 217 8.58 3.83 -1.02
CA GLU A 217 7.64 4.73 -0.34
C GLU A 217 8.35 5.85 0.42
N LEU A 218 9.61 5.66 0.84
CA LEU A 218 10.27 6.52 1.82
C LEU A 218 10.41 7.95 1.31
N LEU A 219 11.08 8.17 0.17
CA LEU A 219 11.33 9.53 -0.33
C LEU A 219 10.03 10.29 -0.66
N PRO A 220 9.03 9.71 -1.39
CA PRO A 220 7.78 10.41 -1.69
C PRO A 220 7.02 10.80 -0.42
N ILE A 221 7.05 9.95 0.61
CA ILE A 221 6.44 10.28 1.91
C ILE A 221 7.20 11.43 2.58
N THR A 222 8.54 11.37 2.60
CA THR A 222 9.36 12.43 3.18
C THR A 222 9.10 13.77 2.50
N GLU A 223 9.08 13.81 1.17
CA GLU A 223 8.79 15.02 0.39
C GLU A 223 7.36 15.55 0.63
N ALA A 224 6.37 14.67 0.66
CA ALA A 224 4.98 15.07 0.84
C ALA A 224 4.69 15.59 2.26
N THR A 225 5.54 15.24 3.24
CA THR A 225 5.20 15.42 4.65
C THR A 225 6.25 16.13 5.50
N GLY A 226 7.44 16.35 4.97
CA GLY A 226 8.57 17.02 5.62
C GLY A 226 9.27 16.21 6.71
N THR A 227 8.94 14.93 6.87
CA THR A 227 9.53 14.05 7.90
C THR A 227 9.72 12.65 7.35
N SER A 228 10.90 12.08 7.54
CA SER A 228 11.18 10.70 7.13
C SER A 228 10.38 9.69 7.98
N PRO A 229 9.72 8.69 7.38
CA PRO A 229 9.05 7.65 8.14
C PRO A 229 10.08 6.70 8.79
N VAL A 230 9.71 6.15 9.95
CA VAL A 230 10.46 5.06 10.59
C VAL A 230 10.31 3.79 9.76
N LEU A 231 11.43 3.14 9.45
CA LEU A 231 11.44 1.89 8.71
C LEU A 231 11.42 0.69 9.67
N LEU A 232 10.44 -0.19 9.50
CA LEU A 232 10.28 -1.42 10.30
C LEU A 232 10.48 -2.63 9.39
N LEU A 233 11.55 -3.38 9.60
CA LEU A 233 11.95 -4.51 8.74
C LEU A 233 11.86 -5.80 9.54
N ASP A 234 10.77 -6.54 9.35
CA ASP A 234 10.57 -7.83 10.00
C ASP A 234 11.11 -8.96 9.12
N ASP A 235 12.23 -9.55 9.55
CA ASP A 235 12.94 -10.62 8.85
C ASP A 235 13.27 -10.27 7.38
N ALA A 236 13.52 -8.99 7.09
CA ALA A 236 13.62 -8.51 5.70
C ALA A 236 14.80 -9.12 4.92
N LEU A 237 15.84 -9.55 5.62
CA LEU A 237 17.10 -10.03 5.02
C LEU A 237 17.15 -11.53 4.78
N SER A 238 16.18 -12.31 5.29
CA SER A 238 16.20 -13.75 5.09
C SER A 238 15.95 -14.10 3.62
N GLU A 239 16.50 -15.23 3.17
CA GLU A 239 16.40 -15.71 1.77
C GLU A 239 17.07 -14.81 0.71
N LEU A 240 17.80 -13.76 1.12
CA LEU A 240 18.68 -12.97 0.25
C LEU A 240 20.08 -13.58 0.27
N ASP A 241 20.76 -13.55 -0.88
CA ASP A 241 22.18 -13.91 -0.93
C ASP A 241 23.03 -12.84 -0.20
N PRO A 242 24.26 -13.18 0.22
CA PRO A 242 25.09 -12.27 1.00
C PRO A 242 25.35 -10.92 0.33
N SER A 243 25.51 -10.89 -0.99
CA SER A 243 25.82 -9.66 -1.71
C SER A 243 24.63 -8.70 -1.76
N VAL A 244 23.43 -9.22 -2.04
CA VAL A 244 22.18 -8.45 -2.01
C VAL A 244 21.87 -8.00 -0.59
N ARG A 245 22.13 -8.83 0.43
CA ARG A 245 21.97 -8.43 1.83
C ARG A 245 22.83 -7.21 2.18
N ASP A 246 24.09 -7.21 1.78
CA ASP A 246 25.00 -6.08 2.03
C ASP A 246 24.55 -4.82 1.27
N ASN A 247 23.99 -4.98 0.07
CA ASN A 247 23.39 -3.87 -0.68
C ASN A 247 22.17 -3.27 0.03
N VAL A 248 21.27 -4.13 0.54
CA VAL A 248 20.09 -3.70 1.32
C VAL A 248 20.51 -2.95 2.57
N LEU A 249 21.49 -3.48 3.33
CA LEU A 249 22.01 -2.81 4.52
C LEU A 249 22.54 -1.40 4.20
N ARG A 250 23.27 -1.23 3.10
CA ARG A 250 23.76 0.08 2.65
C ARG A 250 22.64 1.04 2.24
N GLU A 251 21.59 0.56 1.56
CA GLU A 251 20.48 1.43 1.16
C GLU A 251 19.66 1.91 2.37
N ILE A 252 19.43 1.03 3.36
CA ILE A 252 18.62 1.39 4.54
C ILE A 252 19.38 2.29 5.53
N GLU A 253 20.71 2.38 5.46
CA GLU A 253 21.51 3.34 6.24
C GLU A 253 21.15 4.81 5.91
N ALA A 254 20.57 5.07 4.73
CA ALA A 254 20.10 6.40 4.36
C ALA A 254 18.80 6.81 5.07
N ALA A 255 18.08 5.86 5.69
CA ALA A 255 16.88 6.15 6.47
C ALA A 255 17.24 6.72 7.86
N GLU A 256 16.46 7.68 8.34
CA GLU A 256 16.73 8.33 9.64
C GLU A 256 16.63 7.37 10.84
N GLN A 257 15.70 6.41 10.78
CA GLN A 257 15.53 5.41 11.83
C GLN A 257 15.03 4.09 11.25
N VAL A 258 15.71 2.99 11.59
CA VAL A 258 15.38 1.64 11.18
C VAL A 258 15.29 0.72 12.40
N PHE A 259 14.23 -0.09 12.47
CA PHE A 259 14.16 -1.28 13.32
C PHE A 259 14.20 -2.50 12.42
N LEU A 260 15.16 -3.40 12.65
CA LEU A 260 15.33 -4.61 11.85
C LEU A 260 15.38 -5.82 12.77
N THR A 261 14.58 -6.86 12.46
CA THR A 261 14.63 -8.16 13.14
C THR A 261 15.43 -9.16 12.31
N THR A 262 16.23 -9.98 12.98
CA THR A 262 17.08 -10.99 12.34
C THR A 262 17.44 -12.07 13.36
N PRO A 263 17.52 -13.35 12.97
CA PRO A 263 18.04 -14.41 13.84
C PRO A 263 19.57 -14.37 13.94
N GLU A 264 20.25 -13.71 12.99
CA GLU A 264 21.72 -13.63 12.91
C GLU A 264 22.23 -12.25 13.34
N PRO A 265 23.38 -12.17 14.03
CA PRO A 265 24.01 -10.90 14.32
C PRO A 265 24.49 -10.22 13.03
N LEU A 266 24.08 -8.97 12.83
CA LEU A 266 24.52 -8.15 11.71
C LEU A 266 25.64 -7.18 12.12
N PRO A 267 26.60 -6.90 11.24
CA PRO A 267 27.52 -5.78 11.42
C PRO A 267 26.73 -4.48 11.21
N VAL A 268 26.41 -3.77 12.29
CA VAL A 268 25.72 -2.48 12.22
C VAL A 268 26.71 -1.39 12.65
N ALA A 269 27.01 -0.44 11.76
CA ALA A 269 27.97 0.63 12.02
C ALA A 269 27.44 1.66 13.04
N ALA A 270 26.12 1.87 13.09
CA ALA A 270 25.46 2.81 13.99
C ALA A 270 24.15 2.22 14.54
N GLY A 271 23.98 2.24 15.86
CA GLY A 271 22.73 1.80 16.52
C GLY A 271 22.96 0.94 17.76
N GLY A 272 21.86 0.46 18.34
CA GLY A 272 21.87 -0.52 19.41
C GLY A 272 21.48 -1.91 18.88
N ARG A 273 21.87 -2.95 19.63
CA ARG A 273 21.37 -4.31 19.41
C ARG A 273 20.59 -4.74 20.64
N TRP A 274 19.49 -5.43 20.40
CA TRP A 274 18.67 -6.00 21.47
C TRP A 274 18.37 -7.46 21.18
N ALA A 275 18.53 -8.30 22.18
CA ALA A 275 18.14 -9.70 22.14
C ALA A 275 16.72 -9.85 22.67
N ILE A 276 15.88 -10.57 21.91
CA ILE A 276 14.54 -10.96 22.34
C ILE A 276 14.57 -12.42 22.81
N HIS A 277 14.20 -12.67 24.06
CA HIS A 277 14.11 -14.02 24.61
C HIS A 277 12.86 -14.16 25.49
N ALA A 278 12.01 -15.15 25.18
CA ALA A 278 10.75 -15.42 25.90
C ALA A 278 9.84 -14.17 26.07
N GLY A 279 9.83 -13.27 25.08
CA GLY A 279 9.08 -12.01 25.11
C GLY A 279 9.74 -10.88 25.89
N GLY A 280 10.89 -11.12 26.53
CA GLY A 280 11.74 -10.08 27.11
C GLY A 280 12.67 -9.46 26.06
N LEU A 281 13.00 -8.18 26.24
CA LEU A 281 13.95 -7.43 25.42
C LEU A 281 15.13 -6.99 26.30
N ALA A 282 16.35 -7.35 25.92
CA ALA A 282 17.57 -6.95 26.63
C ALA A 282 18.58 -6.37 25.65
N ALA A 283 19.41 -5.40 26.07
CA ALA A 283 20.52 -4.94 25.25
C ALA A 283 21.53 -6.10 25.03
N ALA A 284 22.00 -6.26 23.79
CA ALA A 284 22.91 -7.33 23.37
C ALA A 284 24.36 -6.86 23.28
#